data_AF-A0A7X8ZZ67-F1
#
_entry.id   AF-A0A7X8ZZ67-F1
#
_cell.length_a   1.000
_cell.length_b   1.000
_cell.length_c   1.000
_cell.angle_alpha   90.00
_cell.angle_beta   90.00
_cell.angle_gamma   90.00
#
_symmetry.space_group_name_H-M   'P 1'
#
loop_
_entity.id
_entity.type
_entity.pdbx_description
1 polymer ?
#
loop_
_entity_poly.entity_id
_entity_poly.type
_entity_poly.pdbx_seq_one_letter_code
_entity_poly.pdbx_strand_id
1 'polypeptide(L)'
;MILVVDNHGFTTRILTHQLGAVHLVTAAELLAVDLDNYTHVVIGHGSAAVDLQPLHEAPNLPVLAIGAGYQHLAALYGHTETTSAKPVYGQPVAHHHCGAELFAGLPADLELISYHAWRLHRMDTDRFAIHATGDDDAVLAFRVQGTNHWGLHGDPAALQSMVGNAVINNFLALAPLAPTPPEPISPTTPRRQRYEVFTRSIVGELDTSATFATLQEDTSAAFWLDSASAHRGQGDLTVMGTNNGELSQTIRWNVTTNALDVVAGSDAHQLSGDVLDYLEAHLWEPTEVVDFDGFTGGWVGYLGYEAKQATVPGHQNRWEATTPDAYWIQPQTFLRYDHRERSTTLFSYHDPALLDTLEAALVFESSTVSGVPERADIAGQWRLSAAEYEDRVGRIQELLHAGTAAGICLTDTFSMDARGLDGLELYGRLRANNPAPYAGYLRFNTFDDSLEVLSASPEKYLSIDAAGTVESKPIKGTVARSSDPKQDAEVA
;
A
#
# COMPACT_ATOMS: atom_id res chain seq x y z
N MET A 1 -17.77 15.52 16.82
CA MET A 1 -16.83 15.27 15.69
C MET A 1 -15.41 15.38 16.25
N ILE A 2 -14.47 14.59 15.75
CA ILE A 2 -13.08 14.60 16.22
C ILE A 2 -12.25 15.42 15.23
N LEU A 3 -11.42 16.33 15.73
CA LEU A 3 -10.45 17.06 14.90
C LEU A 3 -9.14 16.27 14.87
N VAL A 4 -8.58 16.03 13.68
CA VAL A 4 -7.24 15.47 13.53
C VAL A 4 -6.37 16.52 12.86
N VAL A 5 -5.26 16.88 13.50
CA VAL A 5 -4.29 17.85 13.00
C VAL A 5 -3.05 17.09 12.56
N ASP A 6 -2.80 17.07 11.26
CA ASP A 6 -1.66 16.35 10.69
C ASP A 6 -1.24 16.88 9.31
N ASN A 7 0.01 16.63 8.92
CA ASN A 7 0.58 16.97 7.61
C ASN A 7 0.68 15.74 6.70
N HIS A 8 -0.40 14.95 6.61
CA HIS A 8 -0.53 13.77 5.73
C HIS A 8 0.39 12.58 6.06
N GLY A 9 0.62 12.30 7.34
CA GLY A 9 1.29 11.09 7.81
C GLY A 9 0.48 9.82 7.51
N PHE A 10 1.18 8.73 7.16
CA PHE A 10 0.58 7.42 6.87
C PHE A 10 -0.29 6.89 8.03
N THR A 11 0.18 7.03 9.26
CA THR A 11 -0.52 6.51 10.45
C THR A 11 -1.81 7.27 10.77
N THR A 12 -1.90 8.54 10.36
CA THR A 12 -3.10 9.36 10.53
C THR A 12 -4.30 8.83 9.76
N ARG A 13 -4.10 8.24 8.58
CA ARG A 13 -5.21 7.62 7.84
C ARG A 13 -5.76 6.39 8.55
N ILE A 14 -4.86 5.52 9.04
CA ILE A 14 -5.26 4.36 9.86
C ILE A 14 -6.00 4.84 11.12
N LEU A 15 -5.47 5.89 11.76
CA LEU A 15 -6.08 6.50 12.93
C LEU A 15 -7.46 7.10 12.62
N THR A 16 -7.66 7.75 11.48
CA THR A 16 -8.98 8.29 11.10
C THR A 16 -10.03 7.19 10.96
N HIS A 17 -9.66 6.01 10.46
CA HIS A 17 -10.55 4.86 10.44
C HIS A 17 -10.91 4.37 11.85
N GLN A 18 -9.95 4.36 12.78
CA GLN A 18 -10.19 3.97 14.19
C GLN A 18 -11.05 5.00 14.95
N LEU A 19 -10.87 6.29 14.66
CA LEU A 19 -11.58 7.39 15.32
C LEU A 19 -13.00 7.61 14.76
N GLY A 20 -13.29 7.14 13.54
CA GLY A 20 -14.61 7.27 12.91
C GLY A 20 -14.82 8.63 12.25
N ALA A 21 -15.82 9.40 12.69
CA ALA A 21 -16.18 10.69 12.07
C ALA A 21 -15.15 11.79 12.42
N VAL A 22 -14.16 11.94 11.54
CA VAL A 22 -13.03 12.86 11.69
C VAL A 22 -13.11 14.02 10.70
N HIS A 23 -12.76 15.21 11.18
CA HIS A 23 -12.36 16.34 10.34
C HIS A 23 -10.84 16.45 10.37
N LEU A 24 -10.20 16.24 9.22
CA LEU A 24 -8.76 16.34 9.05
C LEU A 24 -8.39 17.75 8.60
N VAL A 25 -7.46 18.37 9.30
CA VAL A 25 -6.88 19.68 8.93
C VAL A 25 -5.36 19.61 9.00
N THR A 26 -4.71 20.43 8.20
CA THR A 26 -3.28 20.69 8.32
C THR A 26 -2.98 21.55 9.55
N ALA A 27 -1.72 21.54 9.97
CA ALA A 27 -1.24 22.42 11.03
C ALA A 27 -1.52 23.91 10.76
N ALA A 28 -1.46 24.34 9.49
CA ALA A 28 -1.72 25.74 9.11
C ALA A 28 -3.21 26.10 9.19
N GLU A 29 -4.08 25.14 8.88
CA GLU A 29 -5.54 25.33 8.92
C GLU A 29 -6.09 25.38 10.34
N LEU A 30 -5.40 24.77 11.32
CA LEU A 30 -5.82 24.76 12.73
C LEU A 30 -6.15 26.16 13.27
N LEU A 31 -5.41 27.19 12.87
CA LEU A 31 -5.61 28.57 13.32
C LEU A 31 -6.98 29.16 12.92
N ALA A 32 -7.61 28.61 11.88
CA ALA A 32 -8.92 29.05 11.39
C ALA A 32 -10.07 28.15 11.91
N VAL A 33 -9.77 27.10 12.67
CA VAL A 33 -10.75 26.15 13.17
C VAL A 33 -11.34 26.63 14.49
N ASP A 34 -12.67 26.68 14.56
CA ASP A 34 -13.40 26.89 15.81
C ASP A 34 -13.46 25.59 16.63
N LEU A 35 -12.61 25.50 17.65
CA LEU A 35 -12.40 24.31 18.49
C LEU A 35 -13.64 23.89 19.30
N ASP A 36 -14.60 24.80 19.53
CA ASP A 36 -15.84 24.49 20.27
C ASP A 36 -16.74 23.49 19.52
N ASN A 37 -16.50 23.26 18.23
CA ASN A 37 -17.23 22.29 17.41
C ASN A 37 -16.73 20.84 17.59
N TYR A 38 -15.67 20.62 18.38
CA TYR A 38 -15.01 19.32 18.51
C TYR A 38 -15.04 18.80 19.92
N THR A 39 -15.10 17.48 20.01
CA THR A 39 -15.14 16.76 21.29
C THR A 39 -13.75 16.32 21.74
N HIS A 40 -12.86 16.13 20.76
CA HIS A 40 -11.51 15.63 20.92
C HIS A 40 -10.64 16.22 19.80
N VAL A 41 -9.35 16.38 20.08
CA VAL A 41 -8.31 16.72 19.11
C VAL A 41 -7.22 15.67 19.17
N VAL A 42 -6.77 15.17 18.01
CA VAL A 42 -5.58 14.32 17.92
C VAL A 42 -4.53 14.98 17.04
N ILE A 43 -3.28 14.92 17.48
CA ILE A 43 -2.15 15.57 16.82
C ILE A 43 -1.13 14.50 16.43
N GLY A 44 -0.95 14.26 15.14
CA GLY A 44 -0.04 13.24 14.60
C GLY A 44 1.31 13.75 14.07
N HIS A 45 1.48 15.07 13.97
CA HIS A 45 2.43 15.67 13.03
C HIS A 45 3.93 15.43 13.31
N GLY A 46 4.72 15.47 12.23
CA GLY A 46 6.19 15.52 12.23
C GLY A 46 6.79 16.92 12.51
N SER A 47 8.10 17.08 12.28
CA SER A 47 8.98 18.18 12.74
C SER A 47 8.70 19.62 12.26
N ALA A 48 7.53 19.94 11.70
CA ALA A 48 7.22 21.32 11.31
C ALA A 48 6.86 22.14 12.56
N ALA A 49 7.38 23.37 12.66
CA ALA A 49 7.00 24.29 13.73
C ALA A 49 5.52 24.67 13.58
N VAL A 50 4.67 24.12 14.45
CA VAL A 50 3.23 24.40 14.46
C VAL A 50 2.92 25.32 15.63
N ASP A 51 2.11 26.33 15.37
CA ASP A 51 1.52 27.13 16.42
C ASP A 51 0.34 26.37 17.05
N LEU A 52 0.61 25.67 18.14
CA LEU A 52 -0.40 24.94 18.93
C LEU A 52 -1.10 25.84 19.96
N GLN A 53 -0.90 27.16 19.91
CA GLN A 53 -1.51 28.13 20.83
C GLN A 53 -3.04 28.01 20.96
N PRO A 54 -3.83 27.75 19.89
CA PRO A 54 -5.27 27.56 20.04
C PRO A 54 -5.64 26.43 21.01
N LEU A 55 -4.82 25.37 21.08
CA LEU A 55 -5.06 24.26 22.01
C LEU A 55 -4.72 24.65 23.45
N HIS A 56 -3.67 25.46 23.65
CA HIS A 56 -3.32 26.00 24.97
C HIS A 56 -4.47 26.82 25.57
N GLU A 57 -5.21 27.54 24.73
CA GLU A 57 -6.38 28.34 25.10
C GLU A 57 -7.63 27.50 25.38
N ALA A 58 -7.61 26.20 25.07
CA ALA A 58 -8.68 25.24 25.31
C ALA A 58 -8.25 24.10 26.27
N PRO A 59 -7.93 24.39 27.55
CA PRO A 59 -7.36 23.41 28.48
C PRO A 59 -8.32 22.27 28.85
N ASN A 60 -9.63 22.45 28.68
CA ASN A 60 -10.63 21.42 28.99
C ASN A 60 -10.93 20.50 27.80
N LEU A 61 -10.50 20.85 26.58
CA LEU A 61 -10.70 20.04 25.40
C LEU A 61 -9.72 18.84 25.44
N PRO A 62 -10.19 17.59 25.35
CA PRO A 62 -9.31 16.44 25.28
C PRO A 62 -8.40 16.47 24.04
N VAL A 63 -7.08 16.53 24.27
CA VAL A 63 -6.04 16.53 23.23
C VAL A 63 -5.13 15.32 23.43
N LEU A 64 -4.94 14.51 22.38
CA LEU A 64 -3.92 13.46 22.35
C LEU A 64 -2.87 13.78 21.28
N ALA A 65 -1.63 14.03 21.71
CA ALA A 65 -0.50 14.27 20.83
C ALA A 65 0.37 13.01 20.73
N ILE A 66 0.44 12.40 19.55
CA ILE A 66 1.10 11.12 19.29
C ILE A 66 2.40 11.30 18.50
N GLY A 67 3.32 10.33 18.59
CA GLY A 67 4.46 10.24 17.69
C GLY A 67 5.46 11.38 17.84
N ALA A 68 5.48 12.36 16.93
CA ALA A 68 6.27 13.59 17.08
C ALA A 68 5.45 14.75 17.67
N GLY A 69 4.12 14.69 17.63
CA GLY A 69 3.22 15.66 18.26
C GLY A 69 3.43 15.77 19.78
N TYR A 70 3.81 14.68 20.47
CA TYR A 70 4.01 14.69 21.92
C TYR A 70 5.13 15.65 22.36
N GLN A 71 6.18 15.84 21.56
CA GLN A 71 7.26 16.81 21.86
C GLN A 71 6.78 18.24 21.65
N HIS A 72 6.01 18.48 20.60
CA HIS A 72 5.46 19.80 20.33
C HIS A 72 4.49 20.23 21.42
N LEU A 73 3.68 19.29 21.93
CA LEU A 73 2.84 19.53 23.10
C LEU A 73 3.68 19.84 24.35
N ALA A 74 4.75 19.08 24.62
CA ALA A 74 5.64 19.38 25.74
C ALA A 74 6.29 20.77 25.61
N ALA A 75 6.71 21.13 24.39
CA ALA A 75 7.34 22.42 24.08
C ALA A 75 6.36 23.59 24.29
N LEU A 76 5.09 23.43 23.92
CA LEU A 76 4.02 24.41 24.19
C LEU A 76 3.91 24.73 25.68
N TYR A 77 4.14 23.75 26.55
CA TYR A 77 4.14 23.90 28.00
C TYR A 77 5.54 24.13 28.62
N GLY A 78 6.51 24.51 27.78
CA GLY A 78 7.83 24.99 28.20
C GLY A 78 8.86 23.90 28.47
N HIS A 79 8.68 22.70 27.94
CA HIS A 79 9.65 21.60 28.08
C HIS A 79 10.17 21.12 26.72
N THR A 80 11.49 21.21 26.51
CA THR A 80 12.14 20.87 25.23
C THR A 80 13.34 19.94 25.37
N GLU A 81 13.66 19.51 26.60
CA GLU A 81 14.81 18.63 26.85
C GLU A 81 14.55 17.25 26.25
N THR A 82 15.33 16.89 25.24
CA THR A 82 15.20 15.66 24.48
C THR A 82 16.55 14.97 24.37
N THR A 83 16.54 13.64 24.31
CA THR A 83 17.74 12.85 23.97
C THR A 83 17.44 12.00 22.74
N SER A 84 18.41 11.93 21.82
CA SER A 84 18.33 11.01 20.69
C SER A 84 18.52 9.59 21.20
N ALA A 85 17.47 8.76 21.13
CA ALA A 85 17.61 7.34 21.32
C ALA A 85 18.15 6.70 20.03
N LYS A 86 18.66 5.47 20.11
CA LYS A 86 18.92 4.67 18.90
C LYS A 86 17.65 4.67 18.04
N PRO A 87 17.74 4.78 16.71
CA PRO A 87 16.55 4.83 15.87
C PRO A 87 15.71 3.55 16.04
N VAL A 88 14.62 3.65 16.80
CA VAL A 88 13.62 2.61 17.05
C VAL A 88 12.49 2.83 16.05
N TYR A 89 12.69 2.42 14.79
CA TYR A 89 11.72 2.61 13.73
C TYR A 89 10.86 1.37 13.52
N GLY A 90 9.56 1.49 13.80
CA GLY A 90 8.62 0.39 13.68
C GLY A 90 8.95 -0.76 14.62
N GLN A 91 9.65 -0.48 15.73
CA GLN A 91 10.01 -1.45 16.75
C GLN A 91 9.12 -1.26 17.97
N PRO A 92 8.74 -2.36 18.65
CA PRO A 92 8.09 -2.28 19.94
C PRO A 92 9.01 -1.59 20.95
N VAL A 93 8.46 -0.63 21.70
CA VAL A 93 9.11 0.02 22.82
C VAL A 93 8.34 -0.36 24.09
N ALA A 94 9.04 -0.89 25.08
CA ALA A 94 8.45 -1.23 26.37
C ALA A 94 8.02 0.04 27.11
N HIS A 95 6.80 0.01 27.64
CA HIS A 95 6.23 1.06 28.48
C HIS A 95 5.92 0.50 29.85
N HIS A 96 6.45 1.14 30.88
CA HIS A 96 6.03 0.97 32.27
C HIS A 96 5.08 2.10 32.63
N HIS A 97 3.80 1.80 32.83
CA HIS A 97 2.77 2.83 32.98
C HIS A 97 2.04 2.80 34.31
N CYS A 98 1.40 3.92 34.66
CA CYS A 98 0.64 4.05 35.90
C CYS A 98 -0.76 3.39 35.87
N GLY A 99 -1.21 2.92 34.70
CA GLY A 99 -2.52 2.27 34.53
C GLY A 99 -3.72 3.24 34.62
N ALA A 100 -3.46 4.55 34.54
CA ALA A 100 -4.49 5.58 34.60
C ALA A 100 -4.83 6.11 33.20
N GLU A 101 -6.07 6.56 33.05
CA GLU A 101 -6.57 7.29 31.88
C GLU A 101 -6.31 6.54 30.57
N LEU A 102 -5.38 7.01 29.73
CA LEU A 102 -5.01 6.34 28.47
C LEU A 102 -4.63 4.86 28.65
N PHE A 103 -4.06 4.50 29.80
CA PHE A 103 -3.60 3.14 30.11
C PHE A 103 -4.56 2.35 31.02
N ALA A 104 -5.78 2.85 31.24
CA ALA A 104 -6.77 2.18 32.07
C ALA A 104 -7.10 0.78 31.55
N GLY A 105 -7.04 -0.22 32.43
CA GLY A 105 -7.37 -1.61 32.10
C GLY A 105 -6.33 -2.35 31.25
N LEU A 106 -5.17 -1.73 30.96
CA LEU A 106 -4.09 -2.38 30.23
C LEU A 106 -3.12 -3.12 31.16
N PRO A 107 -2.42 -4.17 30.67
CA PRO A 107 -1.35 -4.83 31.41
C PRO A 107 -0.25 -3.84 31.81
N ALA A 108 0.28 -3.96 33.03
CA ALA A 108 1.23 -3.00 33.60
C ALA A 108 2.48 -2.75 32.73
N ASP A 109 2.92 -3.79 32.03
CA ASP A 109 3.96 -3.73 31.02
C ASP A 109 3.32 -4.00 29.66
N LEU A 110 3.55 -3.10 28.71
CA LEU A 110 3.09 -3.26 27.33
C LEU A 110 4.11 -2.71 26.35
N GLU A 111 3.94 -3.08 25.09
CA GLU A 111 4.75 -2.55 24.00
C GLU A 111 3.87 -1.75 23.04
N LEU A 112 4.31 -0.52 22.74
CA LEU A 112 3.76 0.28 21.64
C LEU A 112 4.84 0.47 20.60
N ILE A 113 4.43 0.44 19.33
CA ILE A 113 5.34 0.71 18.22
C ILE A 113 5.71 2.19 18.22
N SER A 114 7.01 2.49 18.16
CA SER A 114 7.51 3.85 17.93
C SER A 114 7.97 4.02 16.49
N TYR A 115 7.78 5.23 15.96
CA TYR A 115 8.32 5.68 14.68
C TYR A 115 9.24 6.90 14.83
N HIS A 116 9.54 7.29 16.07
CA HIS A 116 10.34 8.46 16.39
C HIS A 116 11.49 8.11 17.33
N ALA A 117 12.66 8.72 17.10
CA ALA A 117 13.89 8.43 17.83
C ALA A 117 14.10 9.30 19.07
N TRP A 118 13.50 10.49 19.12
CA TRP A 118 13.72 11.41 20.23
C TRP A 118 12.73 11.15 21.37
N ARG A 119 13.27 11.12 22.59
CA ARG A 119 12.55 10.91 23.84
C ARG A 119 12.69 12.14 24.75
N LEU A 120 11.63 12.44 25.50
CA LEU A 120 11.64 13.47 26.54
C LEU A 120 12.24 12.92 27.83
N HIS A 121 12.97 13.75 28.57
CA HIS A 121 13.55 13.41 29.87
C HIS A 121 13.46 14.58 30.84
N ARG A 122 13.53 14.31 32.14
CA ARG A 122 13.60 15.34 33.19
C ARG A 122 12.44 16.36 33.13
N MET A 123 11.25 15.88 32.81
CA MET A 123 10.05 16.71 32.81
C MET A 123 9.74 17.21 34.23
N ASP A 124 9.32 18.47 34.34
CA ASP A 124 8.90 19.09 35.59
C ASP A 124 7.61 18.42 36.10
N THR A 125 7.71 17.62 37.17
CA THR A 125 6.58 16.85 37.70
C THR A 125 5.46 17.72 38.29
N ASP A 126 5.73 19.00 38.59
CA ASP A 126 4.68 19.93 39.03
C ASP A 126 3.81 20.38 37.85
N ARG A 127 4.32 20.30 36.61
CA ARG A 127 3.61 20.65 35.38
C ARG A 127 3.13 19.44 34.58
N PHE A 128 3.82 18.31 34.69
CA PHE A 128 3.54 17.12 33.91
C PHE A 128 3.34 15.93 34.84
N ALA A 129 2.15 15.31 34.78
CA ALA A 129 1.93 14.00 35.35
C ALA A 129 2.49 12.95 34.38
N ILE A 130 3.49 12.19 34.82
CA ILE A 130 4.13 11.16 34.00
C ILE A 130 3.27 9.90 34.04
N HIS A 131 2.83 9.44 32.87
CA HIS A 131 1.90 8.33 32.72
C HIS A 131 2.59 7.04 32.28
N ALA A 132 3.68 7.15 31.52
CA ALA A 132 4.51 6.02 31.14
C ALA A 132 5.97 6.41 30.98
N THR A 133 6.86 5.50 31.39
CA THR A 133 8.30 5.59 31.18
C THR A 133 8.82 4.38 30.41
N GLY A 134 10.01 4.52 29.81
CA GLY A 134 10.74 3.42 29.18
C GLY A 134 12.19 3.38 29.65
N ASP A 135 13.05 2.76 28.85
CA ASP A 135 14.49 2.68 29.13
C ASP A 135 15.13 4.06 29.35
N ASP A 136 16.17 4.09 30.18
CA ASP A 136 16.95 5.29 30.54
C ASP A 136 16.10 6.45 31.10
N ASP A 137 15.04 6.12 31.84
CA ASP A 137 14.07 7.08 32.43
C ASP A 137 13.41 7.99 31.37
N ALA A 138 13.28 7.49 30.13
CA ALA A 138 12.58 8.21 29.08
C ALA A 138 11.09 8.36 29.42
N VAL A 139 10.55 9.56 29.28
CA VAL A 139 9.12 9.81 29.40
C VAL A 139 8.45 9.46 28.06
N LEU A 140 7.63 8.42 28.09
CA LEU A 140 6.93 7.90 26.92
C LEU A 140 5.46 8.32 26.88
N ALA A 141 4.88 8.69 28.03
CA ALA A 141 3.57 9.34 28.06
C ALA A 141 3.46 10.30 29.24
N PHE A 142 2.74 11.39 29.04
CA PHE A 142 2.46 12.39 30.07
C PHE A 142 1.08 13.01 29.90
N ARG A 143 0.57 13.60 30.97
CA ARG A 143 -0.54 14.55 30.99
C ARG A 143 -0.05 15.90 31.49
N VAL A 144 -0.46 16.98 30.85
CA VAL A 144 -0.20 18.34 31.37
C VAL A 144 -1.14 18.61 32.56
N GLN A 145 -0.59 18.98 33.70
CA GLN A 145 -1.37 19.25 34.91
C GLN A 145 -2.32 20.43 34.68
N GLY A 146 -3.57 20.28 35.14
CA GLY A 146 -4.61 21.30 35.00
C GLY A 146 -5.25 21.37 33.60
N THR A 147 -4.89 20.49 32.67
CA THR A 147 -5.53 20.39 31.35
C THR A 147 -5.96 18.96 31.03
N ASN A 148 -6.69 18.79 29.94
CA ASN A 148 -7.03 17.51 29.32
C ASN A 148 -6.12 17.27 28.11
N HIS A 149 -4.80 17.49 28.25
CA HIS A 149 -3.85 17.28 27.16
C HIS A 149 -2.83 16.20 27.52
N TRP A 150 -2.72 15.22 26.64
CA TRP A 150 -1.84 14.06 26.78
C TRP A 150 -0.82 14.00 25.64
N GLY A 151 0.42 13.69 25.98
CA GLY A 151 1.46 13.31 25.04
C GLY A 151 1.74 11.81 25.11
N LEU A 152 1.86 11.14 23.96
CA LEU A 152 2.22 9.73 23.83
C LEU A 152 3.29 9.58 22.74
N HIS A 153 4.44 9.02 23.12
CA HIS A 153 5.56 8.79 22.21
C HIS A 153 5.24 7.69 21.17
N GLY A 154 4.61 6.59 21.60
CA GLY A 154 4.18 5.52 20.72
C GLY A 154 3.04 5.93 19.79
N ASP A 155 2.91 5.23 18.66
CA ASP A 155 1.79 5.42 17.74
C ASP A 155 0.72 4.32 17.97
N PRO A 156 -0.44 4.67 18.55
CA PRO A 156 -1.50 3.69 18.80
C PRO A 156 -2.15 3.16 17.51
N ALA A 157 -2.01 3.85 16.38
CA ALA A 157 -2.50 3.42 15.07
C ALA A 157 -1.46 2.60 14.29
N ALA A 158 -0.29 2.33 14.86
CA ALA A 158 0.72 1.49 14.24
C ALA A 158 0.19 0.07 13.99
N LEU A 159 0.42 -0.43 12.77
CA LEU A 159 0.18 -1.84 12.43
C LEU A 159 0.94 -2.75 13.42
N GLN A 160 0.27 -3.78 13.93
CA GLN A 160 0.73 -4.71 14.99
C GLN A 160 0.66 -4.20 16.44
N SER A 161 0.19 -2.97 16.70
CA SER A 161 -0.08 -2.54 18.08
C SER A 161 -1.26 -3.34 18.67
N MET A 162 -0.98 -4.28 19.59
CA MET A 162 -2.03 -5.10 20.22
C MET A 162 -2.91 -4.30 21.19
N VAL A 163 -2.40 -3.19 21.71
CA VAL A 163 -3.08 -2.38 22.74
C VAL A 163 -3.52 -1.00 22.23
N GLY A 164 -3.14 -0.62 21.00
CA GLY A 164 -3.41 0.70 20.44
C GLY A 164 -4.89 1.08 20.41
N ASN A 165 -5.75 0.15 19.97
CA ASN A 165 -7.20 0.34 19.98
C ASN A 165 -7.75 0.65 21.38
N ALA A 166 -7.22 0.00 22.42
CA ALA A 166 -7.66 0.22 23.78
C ALA A 166 -7.21 1.59 24.31
N VAL A 167 -6.00 2.05 23.96
CA VAL A 167 -5.53 3.42 24.25
C VAL A 167 -6.44 4.46 23.59
N ILE A 168 -6.81 4.27 22.31
CA ILE A 168 -7.74 5.17 21.60
C ILE A 168 -9.11 5.17 22.27
N ASN A 169 -9.65 4.01 22.62
CA ASN A 169 -10.95 3.92 23.30
C ASN A 169 -10.93 4.61 24.67
N ASN A 170 -9.86 4.44 25.43
CA ASN A 170 -9.67 5.14 26.70
C ASN A 170 -9.62 6.66 26.51
N PHE A 171 -8.91 7.15 25.48
CA PHE A 171 -8.89 8.57 25.13
C PHE A 171 -10.28 9.11 24.80
N LEU A 172 -11.03 8.41 23.94
CA LEU A 172 -12.38 8.82 23.53
C LEU A 172 -13.38 8.84 24.70
N ALA A 173 -13.12 8.08 25.76
CA ALA A 173 -13.94 8.05 26.97
C ALA A 173 -13.69 9.24 27.91
N LEU A 174 -12.68 10.08 27.66
CA LEU A 174 -12.30 11.20 28.55
C LEU A 174 -13.18 12.45 28.37
N ALA A 175 -13.97 12.55 27.31
CA ALA A 175 -14.96 13.63 27.15
C ALA A 175 -16.28 13.28 27.86
N PRO A 176 -16.98 14.27 28.48
CA PRO A 176 -18.38 14.08 28.87
C PRO A 176 -19.20 13.80 27.61
N LEU A 177 -19.84 12.63 27.57
CA LEU A 177 -20.58 12.06 26.43
C LEU A 177 -21.16 13.10 25.47
N ALA A 178 -20.54 13.21 24.29
CA ALA A 178 -21.06 13.89 23.12
C ALA A 178 -21.70 12.84 22.17
N PRO A 179 -22.55 13.27 21.23
CA PRO A 179 -23.62 12.46 20.68
C PRO A 179 -23.13 11.25 19.89
N THR A 180 -24.04 10.27 19.80
CA THR A 180 -23.93 9.01 19.07
C THR A 180 -23.16 9.18 17.76
N PRO A 181 -22.18 8.30 17.45
CA PRO A 181 -21.47 8.36 16.19
C PRO A 181 -22.48 8.40 15.04
N PRO A 182 -22.25 9.20 13.98
CA PRO A 182 -23.05 9.08 12.77
C PRO A 182 -23.02 7.62 12.32
N GLU A 183 -24.16 7.12 11.84
CA GLU A 183 -24.23 5.78 11.27
C GLU A 183 -23.06 5.62 10.29
N PRO A 184 -22.33 4.48 10.32
CA PRO A 184 -21.32 4.22 9.32
C PRO A 184 -21.98 4.41 7.97
N ILE A 185 -21.40 5.30 7.17
CA ILE A 185 -21.81 5.49 5.78
C ILE A 185 -21.62 4.11 5.15
N SER A 186 -22.71 3.38 4.97
CA SER A 186 -22.66 2.11 4.25
C SER A 186 -22.23 2.50 2.84
N PRO A 187 -21.05 2.05 2.36
CA PRO A 187 -20.63 2.40 1.02
C PRO A 187 -21.76 1.97 0.08
N THR A 188 -22.29 2.92 -0.69
CA THR A 188 -23.27 2.61 -1.72
C THR A 188 -22.62 1.65 -2.67
N THR A 189 -22.99 0.36 -2.61
CA THR A 189 -22.40 -0.63 -3.50
C THR A 189 -22.74 -0.22 -4.92
N PRO A 190 -21.73 0.06 -5.77
CA PRO A 190 -21.97 0.49 -7.13
C PRO A 190 -22.75 -0.60 -7.86
N ARG A 191 -23.68 -0.19 -8.72
CA ARG A 191 -24.52 -1.14 -9.47
C ARG A 191 -23.65 -1.85 -10.50
N ARG A 192 -23.26 -3.09 -10.20
CA ARG A 192 -22.42 -3.92 -11.07
C ARG A 192 -23.19 -4.40 -12.29
N GLN A 193 -22.50 -4.48 -13.42
CA GLN A 193 -23.08 -5.07 -14.63
C GLN A 193 -23.02 -6.59 -14.52
N ARG A 194 -24.13 -7.26 -14.82
CA ARG A 194 -24.24 -8.72 -14.72
C ARG A 194 -24.06 -9.37 -16.07
N TYR A 195 -23.14 -10.34 -16.15
CA TYR A 195 -22.93 -11.14 -17.34
C TYR A 195 -23.02 -12.62 -17.03
N GLU A 196 -23.58 -13.40 -17.96
CA GLU A 196 -23.51 -14.85 -17.92
C GLU A 196 -22.04 -15.27 -18.04
N VAL A 197 -21.64 -16.26 -17.25
CA VAL A 197 -20.27 -16.76 -17.20
C VAL A 197 -20.27 -18.23 -17.59
N PHE A 198 -19.41 -18.58 -18.51
CA PHE A 198 -19.20 -19.94 -18.97
C PHE A 198 -17.80 -20.38 -18.59
N THR A 199 -17.70 -21.61 -18.06
CA THR A 199 -16.42 -22.19 -17.67
C THR A 199 -16.20 -23.54 -18.31
N ARG A 200 -14.93 -23.87 -18.57
CA ARG A 200 -14.50 -25.19 -19.04
C ARG A 200 -13.18 -25.56 -18.37
N SER A 201 -13.12 -26.73 -17.74
CA SER A 201 -11.91 -27.21 -17.08
C SER A 201 -11.23 -28.29 -17.90
N ILE A 202 -9.91 -28.18 -18.04
CA ILE A 202 -9.06 -29.07 -18.82
C ILE A 202 -7.90 -29.49 -17.92
N VAL A 203 -7.66 -30.79 -17.83
CA VAL A 203 -6.57 -31.35 -17.01
C VAL A 203 -5.33 -31.54 -17.88
N GLY A 204 -4.17 -31.11 -17.38
CA GLY A 204 -2.90 -31.23 -18.07
C GLY A 204 -1.85 -30.25 -17.54
N GLU A 205 -0.58 -30.61 -17.69
CA GLU A 205 0.53 -29.72 -17.34
C GLU A 205 0.71 -28.65 -18.42
N LEU A 206 0.30 -27.42 -18.10
CA LEU A 206 0.31 -26.29 -19.03
C LEU A 206 1.73 -25.73 -19.18
N ASP A 207 2.20 -25.56 -20.42
CA ASP A 207 3.34 -24.71 -20.69
C ASP A 207 2.87 -23.25 -20.66
N THR A 208 3.03 -22.60 -19.50
CA THR A 208 2.54 -21.25 -19.28
C THR A 208 3.18 -20.23 -20.24
N SER A 209 4.46 -20.42 -20.59
CA SER A 209 5.18 -19.49 -21.46
C SER A 209 4.70 -19.62 -22.91
N ALA A 210 4.63 -20.86 -23.42
CA ALA A 210 4.18 -21.11 -24.79
C ALA A 210 2.69 -20.78 -24.96
N THR A 211 1.86 -21.12 -23.97
CA THR A 211 0.44 -20.76 -23.97
C THR A 211 0.26 -19.24 -24.02
N PHE A 212 0.99 -18.49 -23.20
CA PHE A 212 0.90 -17.03 -23.23
C PHE A 212 1.38 -16.44 -24.56
N ALA A 213 2.45 -17.01 -25.14
CA ALA A 213 2.94 -16.60 -26.45
C ALA A 213 1.84 -16.69 -27.51
N THR A 214 1.12 -17.81 -27.56
CA THR A 214 -0.02 -18.01 -28.48
C THR A 214 -1.20 -17.09 -28.15
N LEU A 215 -1.54 -16.91 -26.87
CA LEU A 215 -2.67 -16.07 -26.46
C LEU A 215 -2.53 -14.61 -26.89
N GLN A 216 -1.33 -14.06 -26.79
CA GLN A 216 -1.10 -12.64 -27.07
C GLN A 216 -0.97 -12.32 -28.58
N GLU A 217 -0.85 -13.33 -29.44
CA GLU A 217 -0.81 -13.14 -30.89
C GLU A 217 -2.05 -12.35 -31.36
N ASP A 218 -1.83 -11.39 -32.26
CA ASP A 218 -2.87 -10.53 -32.85
C ASP A 218 -3.74 -9.71 -31.85
N THR A 219 -3.28 -9.53 -30.60
CA THR A 219 -3.94 -8.67 -29.61
C THR A 219 -3.14 -7.41 -29.32
N SER A 220 -3.83 -6.33 -28.94
CA SER A 220 -3.18 -5.06 -28.57
C SER A 220 -2.94 -4.92 -27.07
N ALA A 221 -3.54 -5.76 -26.22
CA ALA A 221 -3.21 -5.83 -24.81
C ALA A 221 -3.33 -7.25 -24.25
N ALA A 222 -2.40 -7.65 -23.39
CA ALA A 222 -2.36 -8.97 -22.78
C ALA A 222 -1.74 -8.94 -21.37
N PHE A 223 -2.14 -9.88 -20.52
CA PHE A 223 -1.60 -10.02 -19.18
C PHE A 223 -1.33 -11.48 -18.81
N TRP A 224 -0.25 -11.68 -18.07
CA TRP A 224 0.11 -12.94 -17.40
C TRP A 224 0.43 -12.61 -15.95
N LEU A 225 -0.50 -12.91 -15.04
CA LEU A 225 -0.26 -12.87 -13.60
C LEU A 225 0.24 -14.23 -13.16
N ASP A 226 1.47 -14.30 -12.66
CA ASP A 226 2.20 -15.56 -12.55
C ASP A 226 2.61 -15.91 -11.12
N SER A 227 2.29 -17.14 -10.71
CA SER A 227 2.89 -17.76 -9.54
C SER A 227 4.20 -18.47 -9.95
N ALA A 228 5.21 -17.71 -10.37
CA ALA A 228 6.47 -18.25 -10.89
C ALA A 228 7.22 -19.16 -9.88
N SER A 229 7.03 -18.92 -8.58
CA SER A 229 7.58 -19.74 -7.50
C SER A 229 6.65 -20.84 -7.00
N ALA A 230 5.57 -21.19 -7.73
CA ALA A 230 4.65 -22.27 -7.35
C ALA A 230 5.36 -23.62 -7.12
N HIS A 231 6.37 -23.94 -7.94
CA HIS A 231 7.22 -25.12 -7.77
C HIS A 231 8.00 -25.14 -6.43
N ARG A 232 8.09 -24.00 -5.74
CA ARG A 232 8.67 -23.84 -4.39
C ARG A 232 7.60 -23.79 -3.29
N GLY A 233 6.34 -24.05 -3.62
CA GLY A 233 5.20 -23.97 -2.71
C GLY A 233 4.75 -22.53 -2.39
N GLN A 234 5.09 -21.57 -3.25
CA GLN A 234 4.74 -20.15 -3.06
C GLN A 234 3.86 -19.65 -4.19
N GLY A 235 2.59 -19.40 -3.90
CA GLY A 235 1.58 -19.12 -4.92
C GLY A 235 1.17 -20.39 -5.66
N ASP A 236 -0.07 -20.43 -6.14
CA ASP A 236 -0.67 -21.66 -6.70
C ASP A 236 -1.42 -21.42 -8.00
N LEU A 237 -1.65 -20.16 -8.37
CA LEU A 237 -2.52 -19.78 -9.46
C LEU A 237 -1.78 -18.89 -10.46
N THR A 238 -1.85 -19.25 -11.73
CA THR A 238 -1.48 -18.38 -12.85
C THR A 238 -2.75 -17.95 -13.58
N VAL A 239 -2.85 -16.67 -13.95
CA VAL A 239 -4.00 -16.12 -14.69
C VAL A 239 -3.48 -15.45 -15.95
N MET A 240 -4.09 -15.74 -17.10
CA MET A 240 -3.74 -15.11 -18.37
C MET A 240 -4.98 -14.67 -19.11
N GLY A 241 -4.88 -13.55 -19.81
CA GLY A 241 -5.96 -13.07 -20.66
C GLY A 241 -5.49 -11.95 -21.58
N THR A 242 -6.37 -11.55 -22.48
CA THR A 242 -6.12 -10.49 -23.45
C THR A 242 -7.33 -9.57 -23.54
N ASN A 243 -7.21 -8.52 -24.35
CA ASN A 243 -8.34 -7.69 -24.72
C ASN A 243 -9.13 -8.23 -25.93
N ASN A 244 -9.06 -9.54 -26.22
CA ASN A 244 -9.89 -10.15 -27.25
C ASN A 244 -11.35 -10.27 -26.78
N GLY A 245 -12.30 -10.15 -27.71
CA GLY A 245 -13.74 -10.15 -27.44
C GLY A 245 -14.36 -8.74 -27.41
N GLU A 246 -15.60 -8.62 -27.87
CA GLU A 246 -16.31 -7.34 -28.02
C GLU A 246 -16.58 -6.62 -26.69
N LEU A 247 -16.65 -7.35 -25.57
CA LEU A 247 -16.84 -6.78 -24.24
C LEU A 247 -15.53 -6.39 -23.57
N SER A 248 -14.39 -6.80 -24.13
CA SER A 248 -13.09 -6.47 -23.55
C SER A 248 -12.81 -4.97 -23.62
N GLN A 249 -12.23 -4.44 -22.56
CA GLN A 249 -11.85 -3.03 -22.49
C GLN A 249 -10.39 -2.89 -22.11
N THR A 250 -9.70 -1.94 -22.73
CA THR A 250 -8.41 -1.45 -22.29
C THR A 250 -8.54 0.03 -21.95
N ILE A 251 -8.01 0.45 -20.82
CA ILE A 251 -7.99 1.87 -20.41
C ILE A 251 -6.57 2.31 -20.05
N ARG A 252 -6.22 3.57 -20.32
CA ARG A 252 -5.04 4.23 -19.73
C ARG A 252 -5.42 5.58 -19.16
N TRP A 253 -4.70 6.01 -18.14
CA TRP A 253 -4.97 7.26 -17.44
C TRP A 253 -3.72 8.05 -17.14
N ASN A 254 -3.84 9.38 -17.18
CA ASN A 254 -2.80 10.32 -16.79
C ASN A 254 -3.33 11.22 -15.67
N VAL A 255 -2.65 11.22 -14.52
CA VAL A 255 -3.09 11.93 -13.32
C VAL A 255 -2.94 13.45 -13.44
N THR A 256 -1.98 13.93 -14.24
CA THR A 256 -1.71 15.35 -14.45
C THR A 256 -2.82 16.01 -15.25
N THR A 257 -3.23 15.40 -16.36
CA THR A 257 -4.26 15.93 -17.26
C THR A 257 -5.67 15.46 -16.88
N ASN A 258 -5.76 14.44 -16.01
CA ASN A 258 -6.99 13.72 -15.69
C ASN A 258 -7.70 13.18 -16.95
N ALA A 259 -6.92 12.83 -17.98
CA ALA A 259 -7.40 12.22 -19.20
C ALA A 259 -7.44 10.69 -19.04
N LEU A 260 -8.59 10.10 -19.38
CA LEU A 260 -8.82 8.66 -19.36
C LEU A 260 -9.16 8.21 -20.78
N ASP A 261 -8.25 7.51 -21.42
CA ASP A 261 -8.49 6.92 -22.74
C ASP A 261 -9.08 5.52 -22.56
N VAL A 262 -10.12 5.21 -23.33
CA VAL A 262 -10.88 3.95 -23.28
C VAL A 262 -10.97 3.37 -24.68
N VAL A 263 -10.59 2.09 -24.82
CA VAL A 263 -10.86 1.27 -26.01
C VAL A 263 -11.71 0.08 -25.60
N ALA A 264 -12.88 -0.08 -26.22
CA ALA A 264 -13.79 -1.21 -26.03
C ALA A 264 -14.17 -1.78 -27.41
N GLY A 265 -13.72 -2.98 -27.73
CA GLY A 265 -13.81 -3.51 -29.09
C GLY A 265 -13.18 -2.57 -30.12
N SER A 266 -13.95 -2.09 -31.09
CA SER A 266 -13.51 -1.11 -32.11
C SER A 266 -13.68 0.35 -31.69
N ASP A 267 -14.34 0.62 -30.56
CA ASP A 267 -14.71 1.97 -30.14
C ASP A 267 -13.62 2.55 -29.23
N ALA A 268 -13.03 3.66 -29.67
CA ALA A 268 -12.05 4.43 -28.91
C ALA A 268 -12.62 5.80 -28.54
N HIS A 269 -12.52 6.18 -27.27
CA HIS A 269 -12.94 7.50 -26.80
C HIS A 269 -12.13 7.95 -25.60
N GLN A 270 -12.13 9.25 -25.34
CA GLN A 270 -11.47 9.87 -24.20
C GLN A 270 -12.51 10.48 -23.27
N LEU A 271 -12.33 10.25 -21.98
CA LEU A 271 -13.09 10.82 -20.88
C LEU A 271 -12.17 11.71 -20.03
N SER A 272 -12.76 12.52 -19.17
CA SER A 272 -12.04 13.16 -18.07
C SER A 272 -12.61 12.68 -16.75
N GLY A 273 -11.78 12.11 -15.89
CA GLY A 273 -12.20 11.48 -14.65
C GLY A 273 -11.10 10.66 -14.01
N ASP A 274 -11.29 10.38 -12.72
CA ASP A 274 -10.41 9.52 -11.93
C ASP A 274 -10.53 8.06 -12.41
N VAL A 275 -9.40 7.37 -12.55
CA VAL A 275 -9.39 5.97 -12.95
C VAL A 275 -10.07 5.07 -11.92
N LEU A 276 -9.95 5.35 -10.62
CA LEU A 276 -10.56 4.56 -9.56
C LEU A 276 -12.09 4.64 -9.61
N ASP A 277 -12.63 5.84 -9.83
CA ASP A 277 -14.08 6.04 -10.03
C ASP A 277 -14.56 5.28 -11.27
N TYR A 278 -13.77 5.30 -12.35
CA TYR A 278 -14.11 4.57 -13.57
C TYR A 278 -14.11 3.06 -13.34
N LEU A 279 -13.07 2.51 -12.71
CA LEU A 279 -12.98 1.08 -12.39
C LEU A 279 -14.16 0.65 -11.53
N GLU A 280 -14.52 1.44 -10.52
CA GLU A 280 -15.64 1.19 -9.62
C GLU A 280 -16.99 1.19 -10.36
N ALA A 281 -17.21 2.16 -11.25
CA ALA A 281 -18.43 2.27 -12.04
C ALA A 281 -18.60 1.15 -13.09
N HIS A 282 -17.51 0.51 -13.51
CA HIS A 282 -17.49 -0.51 -14.57
C HIS A 282 -17.13 -1.91 -14.05
N LEU A 283 -17.44 -2.20 -12.79
CA LEU A 283 -17.29 -3.54 -12.23
C LEU A 283 -18.32 -4.51 -12.82
N TRP A 284 -17.84 -5.70 -13.19
CA TRP A 284 -18.69 -6.83 -13.59
C TRP A 284 -18.94 -7.77 -12.43
N GLU A 285 -20.06 -8.47 -12.48
CA GLU A 285 -20.31 -9.64 -11.65
C GLU A 285 -20.97 -10.75 -12.48
N PRO A 286 -20.65 -12.02 -12.22
CA PRO A 286 -21.34 -13.12 -12.88
C PRO A 286 -22.82 -13.17 -12.45
N THR A 287 -23.71 -13.59 -13.35
CA THR A 287 -25.14 -13.76 -13.05
C THR A 287 -25.40 -14.86 -12.02
N GLU A 288 -24.51 -15.85 -11.95
CA GLU A 288 -24.53 -16.96 -11.01
C GLU A 288 -23.25 -16.96 -10.17
N VAL A 289 -23.33 -17.49 -8.94
CA VAL A 289 -22.14 -17.61 -8.09
C VAL A 289 -21.21 -18.65 -8.69
N VAL A 290 -19.99 -18.22 -8.96
CA VAL A 290 -18.90 -19.07 -9.44
C VAL A 290 -18.10 -19.50 -8.23
N ASP A 291 -18.23 -20.77 -7.82
CA ASP A 291 -17.56 -21.33 -6.65
C ASP A 291 -16.08 -21.63 -6.96
N PHE A 292 -15.29 -20.56 -7.11
CA PHE A 292 -13.85 -20.65 -7.24
C PHE A 292 -13.18 -19.59 -6.37
N ASP A 293 -12.14 -19.98 -5.66
CA ASP A 293 -11.28 -19.04 -4.95
C ASP A 293 -10.50 -18.16 -5.92
N GLY A 294 -10.16 -16.94 -5.51
CA GLY A 294 -9.28 -16.04 -6.27
C GLY A 294 -9.97 -15.29 -7.41
N PHE A 295 -9.23 -15.03 -8.49
CA PHE A 295 -9.70 -14.20 -9.60
C PHE A 295 -10.77 -14.94 -10.40
N THR A 296 -11.96 -14.37 -10.54
CA THR A 296 -13.03 -14.92 -11.39
C THR A 296 -13.46 -13.96 -12.49
N GLY A 297 -12.67 -12.90 -12.73
CA GLY A 297 -12.97 -11.80 -13.65
C GLY A 297 -12.85 -10.44 -12.96
N GLY A 298 -12.71 -9.38 -13.75
CA GLY A 298 -12.50 -8.02 -13.25
C GLY A 298 -11.35 -7.33 -13.99
N TRP A 299 -10.84 -6.25 -13.41
CA TRP A 299 -9.76 -5.46 -14.01
C TRP A 299 -8.38 -6.01 -13.64
N VAL A 300 -7.48 -6.08 -14.62
CA VAL A 300 -6.07 -6.45 -14.46
C VAL A 300 -5.19 -5.36 -15.05
N GLY A 301 -4.23 -4.86 -14.28
CA GLY A 301 -3.44 -3.70 -14.68
C GLY A 301 -2.50 -3.21 -13.60
N TYR A 302 -2.12 -1.94 -13.70
CA TYR A 302 -1.27 -1.29 -12.71
C TYR A 302 -1.73 0.13 -12.39
N LEU A 303 -1.35 0.60 -11.19
CA LEU A 303 -1.33 2.01 -10.80
C LEU A 303 0.13 2.43 -10.62
N GLY A 304 0.54 3.47 -11.33
CA GLY A 304 1.85 4.11 -11.18
C GLY A 304 1.93 4.86 -9.85
N TYR A 305 3.16 5.07 -9.36
CA TYR A 305 3.38 5.72 -8.07
C TYR A 305 2.82 7.17 -7.98
N GLU A 306 2.74 7.86 -9.12
CA GLU A 306 2.20 9.22 -9.21
C GLU A 306 0.66 9.25 -9.16
N ALA A 307 -0.03 8.11 -9.32
CA ALA A 307 -1.48 8.01 -9.08
C ALA A 307 -1.89 8.42 -7.66
N LYS A 308 -0.95 8.44 -6.70
CA LYS A 308 -1.19 8.92 -5.33
C LYS A 308 -1.78 10.34 -5.27
N GLN A 309 -1.53 11.19 -6.27
CA GLN A 309 -2.10 12.54 -6.34
C GLN A 309 -3.63 12.54 -6.34
N ALA A 310 -4.27 11.58 -6.99
CA ALA A 310 -5.73 11.43 -6.93
C ALA A 310 -6.24 11.03 -5.53
N THR A 311 -5.41 10.34 -4.75
CA THR A 311 -5.80 9.80 -3.45
C THR A 311 -5.59 10.76 -2.28
N VAL A 312 -4.86 11.86 -2.48
CA VAL A 312 -4.52 12.84 -1.43
C VAL A 312 -4.99 14.24 -1.83
N PRO A 313 -6.10 14.74 -1.26
CA PRO A 313 -6.61 16.07 -1.59
C PRO A 313 -5.54 17.17 -1.43
N GLY A 314 -5.39 18.02 -2.44
CA GLY A 314 -4.42 19.11 -2.45
C GLY A 314 -2.96 18.68 -2.69
N HIS A 315 -2.66 17.39 -2.79
CA HIS A 315 -1.34 16.93 -3.17
C HIS A 315 -1.06 17.22 -4.64
N GLN A 316 0.16 17.63 -4.93
CA GLN A 316 0.69 17.72 -6.28
C GLN A 316 1.97 16.92 -6.35
N ASN A 317 2.05 16.03 -7.33
CA ASN A 317 3.26 15.26 -7.55
C ASN A 317 4.42 16.20 -7.89
N ARG A 318 5.59 15.88 -7.34
CA ARG A 318 6.84 16.59 -7.68
C ARG A 318 7.48 16.05 -8.96
N TRP A 319 7.03 14.89 -9.41
CA TRP A 319 7.57 14.18 -10.56
C TRP A 319 6.41 13.71 -11.44
N GLU A 320 6.62 13.78 -12.75
CA GLU A 320 5.69 13.24 -13.74
C GLU A 320 6.35 12.04 -14.41
N ALA A 321 5.65 10.90 -14.39
CA ALA A 321 6.13 9.70 -15.05
C ALA A 321 6.11 9.89 -16.58
N THR A 322 7.07 9.28 -17.27
CA THR A 322 7.07 9.25 -18.75
C THR A 322 6.10 8.21 -19.31
N THR A 323 5.54 7.37 -18.44
CA THR A 323 4.55 6.34 -18.73
C THR A 323 3.18 6.77 -18.18
N PRO A 324 2.06 6.24 -18.68
CA PRO A 324 0.76 6.47 -18.08
C PRO A 324 0.71 6.06 -16.61
N ASP A 325 -0.05 6.80 -15.81
CA ASP A 325 -0.21 6.60 -14.35
C ASP A 325 -1.14 5.43 -14.02
N ALA A 326 -1.91 4.95 -14.97
CA ALA A 326 -2.61 3.68 -14.87
C ALA A 326 -2.83 3.08 -16.24
N TYR A 327 -2.89 1.75 -16.29
CA TYR A 327 -3.24 0.98 -17.48
C TYR A 327 -3.94 -0.30 -17.03
N TRP A 328 -5.10 -0.60 -17.60
CA TRP A 328 -5.91 -1.74 -17.20
C TRP A 328 -6.58 -2.45 -18.38
N ILE A 329 -6.84 -3.74 -18.20
CA ILE A 329 -7.58 -4.62 -19.09
C ILE A 329 -8.75 -5.20 -18.31
N GLN A 330 -9.95 -5.10 -18.85
CA GLN A 330 -11.09 -5.91 -18.45
C GLN A 330 -11.28 -6.98 -19.52
N PRO A 331 -10.87 -8.24 -19.27
CA PRO A 331 -10.98 -9.30 -20.26
C PRO A 331 -12.41 -9.85 -20.31
N GLN A 332 -12.93 -10.06 -21.52
CA GLN A 332 -14.11 -10.90 -21.75
C GLN A 332 -13.78 -12.38 -21.54
N THR A 333 -12.54 -12.78 -21.83
CA THR A 333 -12.06 -14.17 -21.71
C THR A 333 -10.68 -14.23 -21.05
N PHE A 334 -10.49 -15.22 -20.20
CA PHE A 334 -9.21 -15.46 -19.53
C PHE A 334 -9.13 -16.91 -19.09
N LEU A 335 -7.91 -17.40 -18.82
CA LEU A 335 -7.67 -18.70 -18.23
C LEU A 335 -7.07 -18.57 -16.84
N ARG A 336 -7.24 -19.65 -16.08
CA ARG A 336 -6.64 -19.88 -14.77
C ARG A 336 -5.97 -21.22 -14.78
N TYR A 337 -4.71 -21.28 -14.41
CA TYR A 337 -3.97 -22.52 -14.24
C TYR A 337 -3.65 -22.74 -12.76
N ASP A 338 -4.19 -23.83 -12.21
CA ASP A 338 -3.87 -24.31 -10.88
C ASP A 338 -2.64 -25.23 -10.96
N HIS A 339 -1.54 -24.79 -10.36
CA HIS A 339 -0.27 -25.55 -10.38
C HIS A 339 -0.32 -26.81 -9.51
N ARG A 340 -1.19 -26.85 -8.49
CA ARG A 340 -1.32 -28.01 -7.58
C ARG A 340 -2.13 -29.11 -8.23
N GLU A 341 -3.28 -28.74 -8.79
CA GLU A 341 -4.21 -29.66 -9.45
C GLU A 341 -3.81 -29.97 -10.89
N ARG A 342 -2.87 -29.18 -11.47
CA ARG A 342 -2.45 -29.28 -12.88
C ARG A 342 -3.66 -29.23 -13.81
N SER A 343 -4.49 -28.22 -13.60
CA SER A 343 -5.72 -28.03 -14.33
C SER A 343 -5.88 -26.57 -14.74
N THR A 344 -6.35 -26.37 -15.97
CA THR A 344 -6.66 -25.08 -16.54
C THR A 344 -8.17 -24.91 -16.57
N THR A 345 -8.68 -23.86 -15.95
CA THR A 345 -10.09 -23.44 -16.10
C THR A 345 -10.16 -22.21 -17.00
N LEU A 346 -10.93 -22.35 -18.07
CA LEU A 346 -11.23 -21.32 -19.05
C LEU A 346 -12.48 -20.56 -18.62
N PHE A 347 -12.48 -19.25 -18.81
CA PHE A 347 -13.61 -18.37 -18.50
C PHE A 347 -13.97 -17.55 -19.74
N SER A 348 -15.27 -17.44 -19.99
CA SER A 348 -15.83 -16.52 -20.98
C SER A 348 -17.09 -15.86 -20.43
N TYR A 349 -17.20 -14.54 -20.61
CA TYR A 349 -18.41 -13.79 -20.31
C TYR A 349 -19.26 -13.59 -21.55
N HIS A 350 -20.57 -13.81 -21.40
CA HIS A 350 -21.62 -13.60 -22.40
C HIS A 350 -21.56 -14.49 -23.66
N ASP A 351 -20.39 -14.99 -24.06
CA ASP A 351 -20.23 -15.79 -25.28
C ASP A 351 -19.46 -17.10 -25.03
N PRO A 352 -20.15 -18.26 -24.93
CA PRO A 352 -19.48 -19.53 -24.69
C PRO A 352 -18.58 -19.98 -25.85
N ALA A 353 -18.75 -19.45 -27.06
CA ALA A 353 -17.95 -19.83 -28.23
C ALA A 353 -16.48 -19.40 -28.07
N LEU A 354 -16.22 -18.33 -27.33
CA LEU A 354 -14.85 -17.87 -27.07
C LEU A 354 -14.03 -18.86 -26.22
N LEU A 355 -14.67 -19.80 -25.52
CA LEU A 355 -13.96 -20.88 -24.83
C LEU A 355 -13.18 -21.76 -25.81
N ASP A 356 -13.70 -21.96 -27.03
CA ASP A 356 -13.02 -22.77 -28.05
C ASP A 356 -11.76 -22.05 -28.56
N THR A 357 -11.82 -20.72 -28.70
CA THR A 357 -10.65 -19.90 -29.05
C THR A 357 -9.57 -19.96 -27.97
N LEU A 358 -9.98 -19.85 -26.69
CA LEU A 358 -9.06 -19.90 -25.57
C LEU A 358 -8.44 -21.30 -25.40
N GLU A 359 -9.22 -22.36 -25.61
CA GLU A 359 -8.73 -23.74 -25.60
C GLU A 359 -7.72 -24.01 -26.71
N ALA A 360 -7.96 -23.49 -27.92
CA ALA A 360 -7.05 -23.66 -29.06
C ALA A 360 -5.67 -23.03 -28.84
N ALA A 361 -5.56 -22.04 -27.93
CA ALA A 361 -4.30 -21.40 -27.58
C ALA A 361 -3.50 -22.16 -26.49
N LEU A 362 -4.08 -23.19 -25.87
CA LEU A 362 -3.42 -23.95 -24.82
C LEU A 362 -2.29 -24.81 -25.40
N VAL A 363 -1.11 -24.67 -24.81
CA VAL A 363 0.04 -25.52 -25.12
C VAL A 363 0.30 -26.43 -23.93
N PHE A 364 0.11 -27.73 -24.13
CA PHE A 364 0.48 -28.77 -23.16
C PHE A 364 1.83 -29.35 -23.54
N GLU A 365 2.72 -29.48 -22.56
CA GLU A 365 4.08 -30.05 -22.68
C GLU A 365 4.83 -29.76 -24.00
N SER A 366 5.65 -28.70 -24.00
CA SER A 366 6.78 -28.56 -24.94
C SER A 366 8.08 -28.40 -24.15
N SER A 367 8.82 -29.50 -24.01
CA SER A 367 10.17 -29.49 -23.44
C SER A 367 11.17 -28.89 -24.44
N THR A 368 11.64 -27.67 -24.18
CA THR A 368 13.02 -27.30 -24.45
C THR A 368 13.61 -26.63 -23.21
N VAL A 369 14.60 -27.30 -22.63
CA VAL A 369 15.48 -26.71 -21.63
C VAL A 369 16.26 -25.63 -22.33
N SER A 370 15.81 -24.37 -22.24
CA SER A 370 16.68 -23.23 -22.54
C SER A 370 17.88 -23.33 -21.62
N GLY A 371 19.07 -23.52 -22.22
CA GLY A 371 20.33 -23.59 -21.48
C GLY A 371 20.49 -22.37 -20.58
N VAL A 372 21.33 -22.48 -19.55
CA VAL A 372 21.65 -21.36 -18.65
C VAL A 372 21.98 -20.14 -19.53
N PRO A 373 21.15 -19.07 -19.50
CA PRO A 373 21.39 -17.93 -20.36
C PRO A 373 22.76 -17.36 -20.03
N GLU A 374 23.58 -17.18 -21.07
CA GLU A 374 24.91 -16.60 -20.91
C GLU A 374 24.75 -15.20 -20.32
N ARG A 375 25.48 -14.91 -19.23
CA ARG A 375 25.49 -13.57 -18.66
C ARG A 375 26.16 -12.64 -19.66
N ALA A 376 25.40 -11.66 -20.14
CA ALA A 376 25.92 -10.59 -20.98
C ALA A 376 26.03 -9.32 -20.14
N ASP A 377 27.11 -8.57 -20.35
CA ASP A 377 27.21 -7.21 -19.85
C ASP A 377 26.23 -6.32 -20.62
N ILE A 378 25.40 -5.56 -19.90
CA ILE A 378 24.46 -4.61 -20.48
C ILE A 378 25.02 -3.19 -20.38
N ALA A 379 24.95 -2.45 -21.48
CA ALA A 379 25.28 -1.04 -21.50
C ALA A 379 24.06 -0.22 -21.09
N GLY A 380 24.17 0.53 -20.00
CA GLY A 380 23.13 1.43 -19.53
C GLY A 380 23.68 2.40 -18.50
N GLN A 381 22.77 3.18 -17.89
CA GLN A 381 23.15 4.22 -16.94
C GLN A 381 22.15 4.30 -15.79
N TRP A 382 22.68 4.50 -14.60
CA TRP A 382 21.89 4.94 -13.45
C TRP A 382 21.55 6.42 -13.61
N ARG A 383 20.34 6.81 -13.21
CA ARG A 383 19.91 8.21 -13.20
C ARG A 383 20.74 9.04 -12.21
N LEU A 384 21.14 8.46 -11.08
CA LEU A 384 22.04 9.09 -10.12
C LEU A 384 23.45 8.52 -10.25
N SER A 385 24.45 9.39 -10.16
CA SER A 385 25.82 8.94 -9.89
C SER A 385 25.93 8.39 -8.46
N ALA A 386 26.96 7.58 -8.20
CA ALA A 386 27.23 7.06 -6.87
C ALA A 386 27.36 8.18 -5.82
N ALA A 387 28.05 9.26 -6.16
CA ALA A 387 28.22 10.41 -5.27
C ALA A 387 26.90 11.13 -4.97
N GLU A 388 26.01 11.30 -5.96
CA GLU A 388 24.69 11.90 -5.74
C GLU A 388 23.78 10.99 -4.91
N TYR A 389 23.87 9.67 -5.10
CA TYR A 389 23.12 8.72 -4.29
C TYR A 389 23.59 8.77 -2.83
N GLU A 390 24.90 8.76 -2.59
CA GLU A 390 25.50 8.89 -1.25
C GLU A 390 25.12 10.20 -0.56
N ASP A 391 25.16 11.34 -1.27
CA ASP A 391 24.74 12.64 -0.74
C ASP A 391 23.26 12.63 -0.31
N ARG A 392 22.38 12.04 -1.14
CA ARG A 392 20.95 11.89 -0.81
C ARG A 392 20.73 10.98 0.41
N VAL A 393 21.52 9.91 0.55
CA VAL A 393 21.48 9.06 1.76
C VAL A 393 21.90 9.87 2.99
N GLY A 394 22.96 10.67 2.90
CA GLY A 394 23.39 11.57 3.98
C GLY A 394 22.27 12.56 4.37
N ARG A 395 21.63 13.19 3.38
CA ARG A 395 20.50 14.09 3.63
C ARG A 395 19.31 13.37 4.26
N ILE A 396 19.01 12.14 3.85
CA ILE A 396 17.97 11.32 4.48
C ILE A 396 18.32 11.07 5.95
N GLN A 397 19.56 10.71 6.27
CA GLN A 397 19.99 10.49 7.66
C GLN A 397 19.83 11.75 8.51
N GLU A 398 20.15 12.93 7.97
CA GLU A 398 19.88 14.21 8.66
C GLU A 398 18.38 14.41 8.93
N LEU A 399 17.51 14.12 7.96
CA LEU A 399 16.05 14.24 8.10
C LEU A 399 15.50 13.24 9.12
N LEU A 400 16.01 12.02 9.13
CA LEU A 400 15.66 10.98 10.10
C LEU A 400 16.09 11.40 11.51
N HIS A 401 17.31 11.90 11.67
CA HIS A 401 17.80 12.46 12.93
C HIS A 401 17.05 13.72 13.32
N ALA A 402 16.53 14.53 12.40
CA ALA A 402 15.71 15.69 12.72
C ALA A 402 14.26 15.32 13.13
N GLY A 403 13.89 14.03 13.04
CA GLY A 403 12.52 13.59 13.30
C GLY A 403 11.53 13.96 12.19
N THR A 404 12.00 14.31 11.00
CA THR A 404 11.14 14.70 9.86
C THR A 404 10.43 13.50 9.24
N ALA A 405 11.05 12.32 9.25
CA ALA A 405 10.45 11.08 8.78
C ALA A 405 10.92 9.91 9.65
N ALA A 406 10.12 8.84 9.68
CA ALA A 406 10.46 7.59 10.35
C ALA A 406 11.27 6.63 9.46
N GLY A 407 11.19 6.82 8.15
CA GLY A 407 11.86 5.98 7.17
C GLY A 407 11.64 6.58 5.79
N ILE A 408 12.65 6.51 4.95
CA ILE A 408 12.60 6.99 3.57
C ILE A 408 13.17 5.90 2.69
N CYS A 409 12.38 5.42 1.73
CA CYS A 409 12.85 4.50 0.70
C CYS A 409 13.38 5.32 -0.48
N LEU A 410 14.71 5.40 -0.61
CA LEU A 410 15.36 6.07 -1.74
C LEU A 410 15.50 5.08 -2.91
N THR A 411 14.75 5.32 -3.98
CA THR A 411 14.82 4.55 -5.22
C THR A 411 15.65 5.26 -6.27
N ASP A 412 16.34 4.48 -7.11
CA ASP A 412 16.94 4.98 -8.35
C ASP A 412 16.51 4.16 -9.57
N THR A 413 16.78 4.69 -10.76
CA THR A 413 16.39 4.10 -12.04
C THR A 413 17.62 3.79 -12.86
N PHE A 414 17.73 2.55 -13.33
CA PHE A 414 18.68 2.15 -14.37
C PHE A 414 17.96 2.11 -15.71
N SER A 415 18.56 2.72 -16.73
CA SER A 415 18.02 2.75 -18.09
C SER A 415 19.03 2.21 -19.09
N MET A 416 18.54 1.46 -20.07
CA MET A 416 19.33 0.98 -21.22
C MET A 416 18.51 1.08 -22.50
N ASP A 417 19.18 0.99 -23.64
CA ASP A 417 18.50 0.86 -24.93
C ASP A 417 17.90 -0.54 -25.05
N ALA A 418 16.57 -0.63 -25.08
CA ALA A 418 15.83 -1.87 -25.17
C ALA A 418 15.35 -2.18 -26.61
N ARG A 419 15.76 -1.40 -27.61
CA ARG A 419 15.32 -1.61 -29.01
C ARG A 419 15.72 -3.00 -29.50
N GLY A 420 14.73 -3.74 -30.00
CA GLY A 420 14.92 -5.08 -30.53
C GLY A 420 14.96 -6.19 -29.48
N LEU A 421 14.75 -5.86 -28.20
CA LEU A 421 14.49 -6.87 -27.18
C LEU A 421 13.04 -7.33 -27.28
N ASP A 422 12.82 -8.63 -27.15
CA ASP A 422 11.50 -9.23 -26.97
C ASP A 422 11.20 -9.26 -25.46
N GLY A 423 10.13 -8.58 -25.04
CA GLY A 423 9.80 -8.48 -23.62
C GLY A 423 9.24 -9.78 -23.03
N LEU A 424 8.61 -10.65 -23.82
CA LEU A 424 8.22 -11.98 -23.34
C LEU A 424 9.47 -12.85 -23.12
N GLU A 425 10.45 -12.79 -24.01
CA GLU A 425 11.73 -13.48 -23.81
C GLU A 425 12.46 -12.96 -22.56
N LEU A 426 12.51 -11.64 -22.40
CA LEU A 426 13.12 -11.00 -21.23
C LEU A 426 12.38 -11.39 -19.94
N TYR A 427 11.05 -11.47 -19.96
CA TYR A 427 10.25 -11.94 -18.83
C TYR A 427 10.55 -13.40 -18.51
N GLY A 428 10.65 -14.28 -19.52
CA GLY A 428 11.03 -15.67 -19.33
C GLY A 428 12.38 -15.81 -18.63
N ARG A 429 13.38 -14.98 -19.00
CA ARG A 429 14.68 -14.92 -18.32
C ARG A 429 14.56 -14.40 -16.89
N LEU A 430 13.76 -13.36 -16.63
CA LEU A 430 13.50 -12.83 -15.28
C LEU A 430 12.86 -13.90 -14.38
N ARG A 431 11.80 -14.55 -14.88
CA ARG A 431 11.04 -15.61 -14.23
C ARG A 431 11.93 -16.80 -13.84
N ALA A 432 12.83 -17.22 -14.72
CA ALA A 432 13.75 -18.32 -14.46
C ALA A 432 14.82 -17.96 -13.39
N ASN A 433 15.35 -16.73 -13.43
CA ASN A 433 16.42 -16.30 -12.51
C ASN A 433 15.90 -15.86 -11.14
N ASN A 434 14.74 -15.23 -11.08
CA ASN A 434 14.13 -14.70 -9.85
C ASN A 434 12.63 -15.05 -9.78
N PRO A 435 12.28 -16.33 -9.61
CA PRO A 435 10.87 -16.73 -9.52
C PRO A 435 10.24 -16.16 -8.24
N ALA A 436 9.07 -15.54 -8.39
CA ALA A 436 8.37 -14.86 -7.32
C ALA A 436 6.86 -15.23 -7.28
N PRO A 437 6.21 -15.14 -6.10
CA PRO A 437 4.80 -15.52 -5.94
C PRO A 437 3.81 -14.53 -6.57
N TYR A 438 4.24 -13.28 -6.77
CA TYR A 438 3.45 -12.21 -7.41
C TYR A 438 4.18 -11.68 -8.65
N ALA A 439 4.76 -12.59 -9.44
CA ALA A 439 5.36 -12.24 -10.71
C ALA A 439 4.28 -11.88 -11.74
N GLY A 440 4.66 -11.18 -12.79
CA GLY A 440 3.74 -10.96 -13.89
C GLY A 440 4.34 -10.22 -15.07
N TYR A 441 3.66 -10.33 -16.20
CA TYR A 441 3.97 -9.66 -17.44
C TYR A 441 2.70 -9.01 -17.99
N LEU A 442 2.76 -7.70 -18.23
CA LEU A 442 1.68 -6.95 -18.87
C LEU A 442 2.22 -6.36 -20.17
N ARG A 443 1.46 -6.46 -21.26
CA ARG A 443 1.79 -5.86 -22.55
C ARG A 443 0.64 -4.97 -23.00
N PHE A 444 0.93 -3.72 -23.32
CA PHE A 444 -0.01 -2.72 -23.77
C PHE A 444 0.50 -2.04 -25.03
N ASN A 445 -0.22 -2.24 -26.14
CA ASN A 445 0.05 -1.69 -27.46
C ASN A 445 -1.24 -1.10 -28.06
N THR A 446 -2.05 -0.43 -27.23
CA THR A 446 -3.44 -0.08 -27.57
C THR A 446 -3.64 1.36 -28.04
N PHE A 447 -2.99 2.35 -27.42
CA PHE A 447 -3.28 3.78 -27.64
C PHE A 447 -2.18 4.49 -28.43
N ASP A 448 -1.71 3.85 -29.51
CA ASP A 448 -0.55 4.25 -30.32
C ASP A 448 0.77 4.40 -29.52
N ASP A 449 0.80 3.86 -28.31
CA ASP A 449 1.98 3.67 -27.47
C ASP A 449 2.29 2.18 -27.31
N SER A 450 3.48 1.88 -26.80
CA SER A 450 3.91 0.53 -26.46
C SER A 450 4.53 0.56 -25.08
N LEU A 451 3.96 -0.23 -24.17
CA LEU A 451 4.41 -0.36 -22.79
C LEU A 451 4.33 -1.83 -22.38
N GLU A 452 5.43 -2.32 -21.84
CA GLU A 452 5.53 -3.65 -21.27
C GLU A 452 6.02 -3.57 -19.83
N VAL A 453 5.34 -4.27 -18.93
CA VAL A 453 5.67 -4.31 -17.49
C VAL A 453 6.06 -5.72 -17.13
N LEU A 454 7.30 -5.91 -16.69
CA LEU A 454 7.85 -7.19 -16.25
C LEU A 454 8.11 -7.11 -14.74
N SER A 455 7.54 -8.02 -13.97
CA SER A 455 7.63 -8.03 -12.51
C SER A 455 8.00 -9.40 -11.96
N ALA A 456 8.85 -9.39 -10.93
CA ALA A 456 9.17 -10.53 -10.09
C ALA A 456 9.00 -10.14 -8.60
N SER A 457 7.82 -9.65 -8.24
CA SER A 457 7.56 -9.14 -6.89
C SER A 457 7.46 -10.26 -5.86
N PRO A 458 8.26 -10.22 -4.77
CA PRO A 458 8.13 -11.15 -3.65
C PRO A 458 7.00 -10.76 -2.68
N GLU A 459 6.47 -9.55 -2.78
CA GLU A 459 5.69 -8.91 -1.73
C GLU A 459 4.25 -8.65 -2.17
N LYS A 460 3.30 -8.98 -1.29
CA LYS A 460 1.89 -8.62 -1.45
C LYS A 460 1.68 -7.24 -0.84
N TYR A 461 1.37 -6.26 -1.70
CA TYR A 461 0.96 -4.94 -1.24
C TYR A 461 -0.36 -5.01 -0.45
N LEU A 462 -1.42 -5.49 -1.11
CA LEU A 462 -2.76 -5.58 -0.53
C LEU A 462 -3.55 -6.72 -1.18
N SER A 463 -4.40 -7.38 -0.40
CA SER A 463 -5.44 -8.29 -0.87
C SER A 463 -6.70 -8.04 -0.06
N ILE A 464 -7.84 -8.01 -0.73
CA ILE A 464 -9.15 -7.85 -0.10
C ILE A 464 -10.02 -9.00 -0.59
N ASP A 465 -10.56 -9.81 0.32
CA ASP A 465 -11.46 -10.90 -0.03
C ASP A 465 -12.93 -10.46 -0.10
N ALA A 466 -13.81 -11.36 -0.54
CA ALA A 466 -15.25 -11.08 -0.68
C ALA A 466 -15.96 -10.83 0.67
N ALA A 467 -15.38 -11.28 1.80
CA ALA A 467 -15.88 -10.99 3.14
C ALA A 467 -15.41 -9.61 3.65
N GLY A 468 -14.55 -8.92 2.90
CA GLY A 468 -13.96 -7.64 3.29
C GLY A 468 -12.72 -7.77 4.17
N THR A 469 -12.15 -8.98 4.30
CA THR A 469 -10.87 -9.17 5.00
C THR A 469 -9.76 -8.53 4.19
N VAL A 470 -9.00 -7.64 4.83
CA VAL A 470 -7.86 -6.97 4.23
C VAL A 470 -6.57 -7.63 4.73
N GLU A 471 -5.72 -8.09 3.82
CA GLU A 471 -4.40 -8.65 4.11
C GLU A 471 -3.30 -7.84 3.39
N SER A 472 -2.22 -7.54 4.11
CA SER A 472 -0.95 -7.05 3.56
C SER A 472 0.18 -7.87 4.15
N LYS A 473 1.25 -8.12 3.39
CA LYS A 473 2.43 -8.88 3.87
C LYS A 473 3.70 -8.05 3.73
N PRO A 474 3.84 -6.98 4.54
CA PRO A 474 4.99 -6.09 4.45
C PRO A 474 6.28 -6.85 4.74
N ILE A 475 7.28 -6.72 3.86
CA ILE A 475 8.61 -7.29 4.05
C ILE A 475 9.54 -6.21 4.59
N LYS A 476 10.21 -6.51 5.71
CA LYS A 476 11.24 -5.63 6.27
C LYS A 476 12.54 -6.41 6.39
N GLY A 477 13.53 -5.99 5.59
CA GLY A 477 14.83 -6.62 5.53
C GLY A 477 14.87 -7.80 4.56
N THR A 478 16.01 -7.97 3.92
CA THR A 478 16.29 -9.11 3.05
C THR A 478 17.74 -9.48 3.27
N VAL A 479 18.01 -10.78 3.44
CA VAL A 479 19.37 -11.29 3.57
C VAL A 479 19.65 -12.20 2.38
N ALA A 480 20.84 -12.09 1.81
CA ALA A 480 21.27 -12.97 0.73
C ALA A 480 21.36 -14.41 1.24
N ARG A 481 20.82 -15.35 0.46
CA ARG A 481 20.95 -16.79 0.76
C ARG A 481 22.42 -17.20 0.68
N SER A 482 22.85 -18.04 1.61
CA SER A 482 24.17 -18.68 1.52
C SER A 482 24.06 -20.02 0.79
N SER A 483 25.10 -20.36 0.02
CA SER A 483 25.23 -21.69 -0.56
C SER A 483 25.61 -22.75 0.48
N ASP A 484 26.08 -22.34 1.67
CA ASP A 484 26.29 -23.21 2.82
C ASP A 484 24.99 -23.27 3.67
N PRO A 485 24.34 -24.45 3.79
CA PRO A 485 23.10 -24.59 4.55
C PRO A 485 23.20 -24.17 6.01
N LYS A 486 24.37 -24.26 6.64
CA LYS A 486 24.54 -23.84 8.04
C LYS A 486 24.54 -22.33 8.16
N GLN A 487 25.32 -21.66 7.32
CA GLN A 487 25.35 -20.19 7.28
C GLN A 487 24.00 -19.62 6.87
N ASP A 488 23.31 -20.28 5.94
CA ASP A 488 21.98 -19.89 5.49
C ASP A 488 20.96 -19.96 6.64
N ALA A 489 21.03 -21.01 7.47
CA ALA A 489 20.18 -21.15 8.65
C ALA A 489 20.54 -20.19 9.80
N GLU A 490 21.78 -19.69 9.87
CA GLU A 490 22.20 -18.71 10.87
C GLU A 490 21.74 -17.29 10.55
N VAL A 491 21.51 -16.98 9.27
CA VAL A 491 21.09 -15.64 8.80
C VAL A 491 19.59 -15.54 8.48
N ALA A 492 18.87 -16.67 8.49
CA ALA A 492 17.42 -16.77 8.37
C ALA A 492 16.74 -16.61 9.74
#